data_AF-A0A5T8WCX0-F1
#
_entry.id   AF-A0A5T8WCX0-F1
#
_cell.length_a   1.000
_cell.length_b   1.000
_cell.length_c   1.000
_cell.angle_alpha   90.00
_cell.angle_beta   90.00
_cell.angle_gamma   90.00
#
_symmetry.space_group_name_H-M   'P 1'
#
loop_
_entity.id
_entity.type
_entity.pdbx_description
1 polymer ?
#
loop_
_entity_poly.entity_id
_entity_poly.type
_entity_poly.pdbx_seq_one_letter_code
_entity_poly.pdbx_strand_id
1 'polypeptide(L)' 'LSIGRERKRKISAMIHHFINGKLSTDECNKLVGLLAFAKNIEPSFYKSMVIKYGSDNIYKLQKQKDK' A
#
# COMPACT_ATOMS: atom_id res chain seq x y z
N LEU A 1 -0.98 18.92 0.92
CA LEU A 1 -0.90 18.15 2.18
C LEU A 1 -0.06 16.89 1.93
N SER A 2 0.73 16.43 2.89
CA SER A 2 1.55 15.22 2.79
C SER A 2 1.15 14.27 3.91
N ILE A 3 1.22 12.95 3.68
CA ILE A 3 0.86 11.96 4.72
C ILE A 3 1.95 11.80 5.80
N GLY A 4 3.09 12.47 5.64
CA GLY A 4 4.21 12.40 6.58
C GLY A 4 5.17 11.23 6.30
N ARG A 5 6.46 11.43 6.60
CA ARG A 5 7.54 10.47 6.28
C ARG A 5 7.37 9.13 6.98
N GLU A 6 6.92 9.14 8.23
CA GLU A 6 6.72 7.92 9.01
C GLU A 6 5.65 7.01 8.39
N ARG A 7 4.50 7.58 7.99
CA ARG A 7 3.43 6.84 7.32
C ARG A 7 3.89 6.29 5.96
N LYS A 8 4.63 7.08 5.17
CA LYS A 8 5.23 6.61 3.90
C LYS A 8 6.15 5.41 4.09
N ARG A 9 7.03 5.49 5.11
CA ARG A 9 7.94 4.40 5.47
C ARG A 9 7.17 3.15 5.88
N LYS A 10 6.13 3.31 6.71
CA LYS A 10 5.25 2.20 7.13
C LYS A 10 4.56 1.54 5.94
N ILE A 11 3.94 2.33 5.05
CA ILE A 11 3.28 1.81 3.84
C ILE A 11 4.29 1.06 2.96
N SER A 12 5.48 1.61 2.75
CA SER A 12 6.52 0.97 1.94
C SER A 12 6.95 -0.39 2.54
N ALA A 13 7.14 -0.45 3.86
CA ALA A 13 7.49 -1.69 4.55
C ALA A 13 6.36 -2.73 4.45
N MET A 14 5.12 -2.31 4.67
CA MET A 14 3.95 -3.19 4.55
C MET A 14 3.78 -3.73 3.12
N ILE A 15 3.97 -2.92 2.07
CA ILE A 15 3.93 -3.42 0.68
C ILE A 15 5.03 -4.46 0.46
N HIS A 16 6.24 -4.21 0.97
CA HIS A 16 7.33 -5.19 0.85
C HIS A 16 7.01 -6.50 1.59
N HIS A 17 6.40 -6.43 2.78
CA HIS A 17 5.94 -7.63 3.50
C HIS A 17 4.82 -8.35 2.75
N PHE A 18 3.87 -7.63 2.15
CA PHE A 18 2.81 -8.21 1.33
C PHE A 18 3.37 -9.04 0.17
N ILE A 19 4.31 -8.46 -0.60
CA ILE A 19 4.92 -9.13 -1.76
C ILE A 19 5.66 -10.41 -1.34
N ASN A 20 6.25 -10.40 -0.15
CA ASN A 20 6.95 -11.55 0.41
C ASN A 20 6.01 -12.56 1.11
N GLY A 21 4.68 -12.38 1.06
CA GLY A 21 3.71 -13.25 1.72
C GLY A 21 3.75 -13.22 3.24
N LYS A 22 4.25 -12.12 3.83
CA LYS A 22 4.46 -11.97 5.28
C LYS A 22 3.37 -11.20 6.01
N LEU A 23 2.35 -10.72 5.30
CA LEU A 23 1.21 -10.06 5.93
C LEU A 23 0.06 -11.03 6.15
N SER A 24 -0.55 -10.94 7.32
CA SER A 24 -1.86 -11.52 7.60
C SER A 24 -2.97 -10.80 6.81
N THR A 25 -4.14 -11.44 6.69
CA THR A 25 -5.33 -10.86 6.03
C THR A 25 -5.71 -9.50 6.63
N ASP A 26 -5.67 -9.37 7.95
CA ASP A 26 -5.99 -8.11 8.64
C ASP A 26 -4.98 -7.00 8.32
N GLU A 27 -3.70 -7.33 8.22
CA GLU A 27 -2.67 -6.38 7.85
C GLU A 27 -2.77 -5.97 6.38
N CYS A 28 -3.16 -6.89 5.49
CA CYS A 28 -3.48 -6.58 4.11
C CYS A 28 -4.65 -5.59 4.01
N ASN A 29 -5.75 -5.85 4.72
CA ASN A 29 -6.90 -4.94 4.78
C ASN A 29 -6.51 -3.55 5.29
N LYS A 30 -5.67 -3.49 6.32
CA LYS A 30 -5.11 -2.25 6.84
C LYS A 30 -4.25 -1.53 5.81
N LEU A 31 -3.39 -2.26 5.08
CA LEU A 31 -2.56 -1.70 4.03
C LEU A 31 -3.39 -1.13 2.88
N VAL A 32 -4.46 -1.83 2.47
CA VAL A 32 -5.39 -1.34 1.44
C VAL A 32 -6.03 -0.02 1.87
N GLY A 33 -6.51 0.08 3.12
CA GLY A 33 -7.03 1.33 3.67
C GLY A 33 -6.00 2.46 3.70
N LEU A 34 -4.77 2.16 4.12
CA LEU A 34 -3.67 3.13 4.14
C LEU A 34 -3.30 3.62 2.73
N LEU A 35 -3.31 2.74 1.72
CA LEU A 35 -3.07 3.10 0.33
C LEU A 35 -4.20 3.95 -0.25
N ALA A 36 -5.46 3.64 0.06
CA ALA A 36 -6.60 4.46 -0.35
C ALA A 36 -6.50 5.88 0.24
N PHE A 37 -6.18 5.98 1.55
CA PHE A 37 -5.94 7.25 2.22
C PHE A 37 -4.75 8.01 1.58
N ALA A 38 -3.63 7.32 1.34
CA ALA A 38 -2.46 7.91 0.70
C ALA A 38 -2.75 8.38 -0.72
N LYS A 39 -3.54 7.64 -1.51
CA LYS A 39 -3.97 8.04 -2.85
C LYS A 39 -4.81 9.31 -2.82
N ASN A 40 -5.64 9.49 -1.80
CA ASN A 40 -6.46 10.69 -1.65
C ASN A 40 -5.64 11.92 -1.22
N ILE A 41 -4.79 11.77 -0.20
CA ILE A 41 -4.04 12.89 0.38
C ILE A 41 -2.78 13.24 -0.42
N GLU A 42 -2.08 12.23 -0.94
CA GLU A 42 -0.82 12.39 -1.64
C GLU A 42 -0.69 11.41 -2.82
N PRO A 43 -1.40 11.67 -3.94
CA PRO A 43 -1.41 10.79 -5.11
C PRO A 43 -0.04 10.52 -5.71
N SER A 44 0.90 11.47 -5.61
CA SER A 44 2.28 11.32 -6.09
C SER A 44 3.03 10.21 -5.34
N PHE A 45 2.82 10.10 -4.03
CA PHE A 45 3.38 8.99 -3.24
C PHE A 45 2.74 7.65 -3.63
N TYR A 46 1.42 7.60 -3.84
CA TYR A 46 0.79 6.39 -4.34
C TYR A 46 1.39 5.95 -5.70
N LYS A 47 1.53 6.89 -6.65
CA LYS A 47 2.15 6.61 -7.96
C LYS A 47 3.57 6.09 -7.82
N SER A 48 4.38 6.65 -6.92
CA SER A 48 5.75 6.16 -6.71
C SER A 48 5.77 4.75 -6.11
N MET A 49 4.79 4.37 -5.28
CA MET A 49 4.65 2.99 -4.81
C MET A 49 4.26 2.02 -5.94
N VAL A 50 3.35 2.43 -6.84
CA VAL A 50 2.99 1.64 -8.03
C VAL A 50 4.21 1.40 -8.91
N ILE A 51 4.99 2.44 -9.18
CA ILE A 51 6.21 2.33 -10.00
C ILE A 51 7.25 1.44 -9.30
N LYS A 52 7.48 1.65 -7.99
CA LYS A 52 8.50 0.93 -7.23
C LYS A 52 8.21 -0.56 -7.05
N TYR A 53 6.96 -0.93 -6.82
CA TYR A 53 6.56 -2.29 -6.45
C TYR A 53 5.80 -3.04 -7.56
N GLY A 54 5.52 -2.37 -8.68
CA GLY A 54 4.81 -2.93 -9.83
C GLY A 54 3.29 -2.78 -9.71
N SER A 55 2.63 -2.45 -10.82
CA SER A 55 1.17 -2.32 -10.91
C SER A 55 0.44 -3.58 -10.49
N ASP A 56 0.95 -4.74 -10.87
CA ASP A 56 0.28 -6.03 -10.64
C ASP A 56 0.24 -6.39 -9.16
N ASN A 57 1.31 -6.07 -8.42
CA ASN A 57 1.36 -6.31 -6.97
C ASN A 57 0.40 -5.38 -6.23
N ILE A 58 0.34 -4.10 -6.62
CA ILE A 58 -0.61 -3.14 -6.04
C ILE A 58 -2.06 -3.53 -6.39
N TYR A 59 -2.31 -4.04 -7.58
CA TYR A 59 -3.62 -4.52 -8.00
C TYR A 59 -4.06 -5.76 -7.22
N LYS A 60 -3.17 -6.76 -7.05
CA LYS A 60 -3.41 -7.95 -6.22
C LYS A 60 -3.77 -7.57 -4.79
N LEU A 61 -3.04 -6.61 -4.23
CA LEU A 61 -3.30 -6.09 -2.90
C LEU A 61 -4.70 -5.46 -2.78
N GLN A 62 -5.12 -4.67 -3.76
CA GLN A 62 -6.45 -4.04 -3.75
C GLN A 62 -7.59 -5.05 -3.87
N LYS A 63 -7.41 -6.13 -4.64
CA LYS A 63 -8.41 -7.19 -4.82
C LYS A 63 -8.58 -8.14 -3.63
N GLN A 64 -7.65 -8.15 -2.67
CA GLN A 64 -7.83 -8.99 -1.47
C GLN A 64 -9.01 -8.57 -0.59
N LYS A 65 -9.54 -7.35 -0.77
CA LYS A 65 -10.67 -6.84 0.00
C LYS A 65 -12.02 -7.43 -0.43
N ASP A 66 -12.08 -8.05 -1.60
CA ASP A 66 -13.32 -8.57 -2.21
C ASP A 66 -13.54 -10.07 -1.97
N LYS A 67 -12.79 -10.68 -1.04
CA LYS A 67 -12.84 -12.12 -0.74
C LYS A 67 -13.08 -12.36 0.75
#